data_AF-A0A7J0CGX1-F1
#
_entry.id   AF-A0A7J0CGX1-F1
#
_cell.length_a   1.000
_cell.length_b   1.000
_cell.length_c   1.000
_cell.angle_alpha   90.00
_cell.angle_beta   90.00
_cell.angle_gamma   90.00
#
_symmetry.space_group_name_H-M   'P 1'
#
loop_
_entity.id
_entity.type
_entity.pdbx_description
1 polymer ?
#
loop_
_entity_poly.entity_id
_entity_poly.type
_entity_poly.pdbx_seq_one_letter_code
_entity_poly.pdbx_strand_id
1 'polypeptide(L)'
;MSWLIILDDLATALSGAALPPPTTPYAEYAEALAVRSAESADGLGHWITTLQAPPLDTAAPTELRETTVVLPPDLSDLVTRTAPGALGVGLTELLCGALRTALTHIQPTPSDLAIDLERHGRVPAEEHHDYTRTVGWFTSIAPVRLTPHTDPVAAAREIADRQPDEEGHVAYGRLRYLNPQTAPS
;
A
#
# COMPACT_ATOMS: atom_id res chain seq x y z
N MET A 1 11.14 -4.66 3.19
CA MET A 1 11.49 -5.11 4.55
C MET A 1 12.25 -6.43 4.58
N SER A 2 11.68 -7.54 4.07
CA SER A 2 12.32 -8.87 4.12
C SER A 2 13.74 -8.92 3.52
N TRP A 3 13.97 -8.24 2.39
CA TRP A 3 15.30 -8.15 1.77
C TRP A 3 16.36 -7.48 2.66
N LEU A 4 16.00 -6.43 3.40
CA LEU A 4 16.93 -5.75 4.29
C LEU A 4 17.36 -6.67 5.44
N ILE A 5 16.40 -7.43 6.00
CA ILE A 5 16.70 -8.43 7.03
C ILE A 5 17.68 -9.49 6.51
N ILE A 6 17.44 -10.02 5.31
CA ILE A 6 18.33 -11.01 4.68
C ILE A 6 19.73 -10.43 4.46
N LEU A 7 19.84 -9.19 3.97
CA LEU A 7 21.11 -8.53 3.72
C LEU A 7 21.87 -8.26 5.03
N ASP A 8 21.18 -7.82 6.08
CA ASP A 8 21.76 -7.57 7.40
C ASP A 8 22.25 -8.89 8.05
N ASP A 9 21.45 -9.96 7.99
CA ASP A 9 21.83 -11.27 8.52
C ASP A 9 23.00 -11.87 7.72
N LEU A 10 23.01 -11.70 6.40
CA LEU A 10 24.11 -12.14 5.55
C LEU A 10 25.41 -11.40 5.92
N ALA A 11 25.36 -10.07 6.07
CA ALA A 11 26.52 -9.28 6.50
C ALA A 11 27.02 -9.71 7.89
N THR A 12 26.09 -9.94 8.83
CA THR A 12 26.40 -10.41 10.18
C THR A 12 27.10 -11.78 10.16
N ALA A 13 26.54 -12.74 9.42
CA ALA A 13 27.13 -14.07 9.28
C ALA A 13 28.51 -14.04 8.61
N LEU A 14 28.70 -13.21 7.57
CA LEU A 14 29.98 -13.05 6.89
C LEU A 14 31.07 -12.44 7.80
N SER A 15 30.68 -11.65 8.80
CA SER A 15 31.61 -11.13 9.82
C SER A 15 31.97 -12.15 10.91
N GLY A 16 31.35 -13.34 10.90
CA GLY A 16 31.53 -14.38 11.92
C GLY A 16 30.76 -14.11 13.22
N ALA A 17 29.89 -13.10 13.26
CA ALA A 17 29.05 -12.80 14.41
C ALA A 17 27.82 -13.73 14.46
N ALA A 18 27.28 -13.93 15.66
CA ALA A 18 26.03 -14.66 15.84
C ALA A 18 24.83 -13.82 15.36
N LEU A 19 23.87 -14.49 14.69
CA LEU A 19 22.63 -13.85 14.26
C LEU A 19 21.75 -13.47 15.47
N PRO A 20 20.95 -12.40 15.37
CA PRO A 20 19.92 -12.10 16.36
C PRO A 20 18.91 -13.26 16.50
N PRO A 21 18.23 -13.39 17.65
CA PRO A 21 17.16 -14.37 17.81
C PRO A 21 16.01 -14.11 16.82
N PRO A 22 15.28 -15.16 16.40
CA PRO A 22 14.13 -15.02 15.52
C PRO A 22 12.98 -14.29 16.24
N THR A 23 12.22 -13.51 15.47
CA THR A 23 10.94 -12.90 15.89
C THR A 23 9.77 -13.83 15.52
N THR A 24 8.52 -13.38 15.68
CA THR A 24 7.31 -14.21 15.44
C THR A 24 7.33 -14.85 14.05
N PRO A 25 7.23 -16.19 13.94
CA PRO A 25 7.19 -16.89 12.66
C PRO A 25 6.04 -16.42 11.75
N TYR A 26 6.29 -16.42 10.44
CA TYR A 26 5.28 -16.05 9.45
C TYR A 26 4.04 -16.98 9.48
N ALA A 27 4.23 -18.26 9.82
CA ALA A 27 3.12 -19.21 9.92
C ALA A 27 2.14 -18.83 11.05
N GLU A 28 2.66 -18.39 12.19
CA GLU A 28 1.86 -17.94 13.34
C GLU A 28 1.08 -16.66 13.00
N TYR A 29 1.70 -15.72 12.27
CA TYR A 29 0.99 -14.57 11.70
C TYR A 29 -0.17 -14.98 10.78
N ALA A 30 0.08 -15.90 9.84
CA ALA A 30 -0.92 -16.32 8.87
C ALA A 30 -2.11 -17.03 9.54
N GLU A 31 -1.85 -17.88 10.53
CA GLU A 31 -2.87 -18.57 11.31
C GLU A 31 -3.73 -17.58 12.11
N ALA A 32 -3.10 -16.68 12.87
CA ALA A 32 -3.82 -15.67 13.64
C ALA A 32 -4.68 -14.75 12.75
N LEU A 33 -4.16 -14.37 11.58
CA LEU A 33 -4.91 -13.56 10.63
C LEU A 33 -6.15 -14.30 10.09
N ALA A 34 -6.03 -15.60 9.78
CA ALA A 34 -7.13 -16.42 9.30
C ALA A 34 -8.24 -16.57 10.35
N VAL A 35 -7.88 -16.88 11.61
CA VAL A 35 -8.83 -17.07 12.72
C VAL A 35 -9.66 -15.80 12.95
N ARG A 36 -9.01 -14.64 13.05
CA ARG A 36 -9.71 -13.38 13.33
C ARG A 36 -10.57 -12.90 12.17
N SER A 37 -10.27 -13.28 10.93
CA SER A 37 -10.97 -12.75 9.74
C SER A 37 -12.45 -13.13 9.66
N ALA A 38 -12.87 -14.18 10.34
CA ALA A 38 -14.28 -14.57 10.42
C ALA A 38 -15.12 -13.73 11.40
N GLU A 39 -14.49 -12.88 12.22
CA GLU A 39 -15.13 -12.29 13.41
C GLU A 39 -15.83 -10.95 13.16
N SER A 40 -15.53 -10.25 12.07
CA SER A 40 -16.11 -8.93 11.78
C SER A 40 -16.17 -8.62 10.28
N ALA A 41 -17.21 -7.90 9.88
CA ALA A 41 -17.40 -7.32 8.54
C ALA A 41 -17.37 -5.78 8.57
N ASP A 42 -16.76 -5.19 9.61
CA ASP A 42 -16.73 -3.74 9.80
C ASP A 42 -16.04 -3.02 8.64
N GLY A 43 -16.59 -1.87 8.26
CA GLY A 43 -16.05 -1.07 7.15
C GLY A 43 -16.38 -1.61 5.74
N LEU A 44 -17.09 -2.75 5.60
CA LEU A 44 -17.44 -3.31 4.28
C LEU A 44 -18.10 -2.30 3.34
N GLY A 45 -19.06 -1.51 3.84
CA GLY A 45 -19.76 -0.51 3.03
C GLY A 45 -18.85 0.58 2.45
N HIS A 46 -17.82 0.99 3.21
CA HIS A 46 -16.80 1.93 2.73
C HIS A 46 -15.99 1.33 1.58
N TRP A 47 -15.57 0.07 1.70
CA TRP A 47 -14.83 -0.62 0.64
C TRP A 47 -15.65 -0.84 -0.62
N ILE A 48 -16.93 -1.22 -0.48
CA ILE A 48 -17.85 -1.34 -1.62
C ILE A 48 -17.97 -0.01 -2.35
N THR A 49 -18.15 1.10 -1.62
CA THR A 49 -18.26 2.44 -2.21
C THR A 49 -16.97 2.87 -2.91
N THR A 50 -15.82 2.53 -2.34
CA THR A 50 -14.49 2.78 -2.94
C THR A 50 -14.33 2.03 -4.26
N LEU A 51 -14.70 0.76 -4.29
CA LEU A 51 -14.61 -0.12 -5.46
C LEU A 51 -15.63 0.19 -6.57
N GLN A 52 -16.65 1.01 -6.28
CA GLN A 52 -17.64 1.46 -7.27
C GLN A 52 -17.15 2.59 -8.18
N ALA A 53 -15.87 2.98 -8.11
CA ALA A 53 -15.30 3.89 -9.08
C ALA A 53 -15.40 3.28 -10.51
N PRO A 54 -15.74 4.09 -11.53
CA PRO A 54 -15.80 3.58 -12.89
C PRO A 54 -14.42 3.10 -13.36
N PRO A 55 -14.36 2.09 -14.24
CA PRO A 55 -13.10 1.65 -14.81
C PRO A 55 -12.46 2.78 -15.62
N LEU A 56 -11.13 2.83 -15.62
CA LEU A 56 -10.40 3.73 -16.51
C LEU A 56 -10.69 3.32 -17.97
N ASP A 57 -11.24 4.26 -18.75
CA ASP A 57 -11.61 4.05 -20.16
C ASP A 57 -10.36 4.02 -21.07
N THR A 58 -9.59 2.94 -20.94
CA THR A 58 -8.40 2.65 -21.74
C THR A 58 -8.46 1.23 -22.24
N ALA A 59 -8.01 1.00 -23.48
CA ALA A 59 -7.91 -0.36 -24.02
C ALA A 59 -7.00 -1.21 -23.11
N ALA A 60 -7.45 -2.42 -22.78
CA ALA A 60 -6.64 -3.34 -21.99
C ALA A 60 -5.31 -3.61 -22.72
N PRO A 61 -4.16 -3.52 -22.03
CA PRO A 61 -2.88 -3.75 -22.67
C PRO A 61 -2.79 -5.22 -23.13
N THR A 62 -2.40 -5.43 -24.39
CA THR A 62 -2.17 -6.77 -24.95
C THR A 62 -0.78 -7.31 -24.62
N GLU A 63 0.15 -6.42 -24.26
CA GLU A 63 1.53 -6.72 -23.90
C GLU A 63 1.96 -5.86 -22.72
N LEU A 64 2.76 -6.43 -21.82
CA LEU A 64 3.41 -5.66 -20.76
C LEU A 64 4.56 -4.84 -21.35
N ARG A 65 4.53 -3.53 -21.12
CA ARG A 65 5.61 -2.61 -21.47
C ARG A 65 6.02 -1.83 -20.24
N GLU A 66 7.33 -1.65 -20.08
CA GLU A 66 7.91 -0.87 -19.00
C GLU A 66 8.55 0.40 -19.56
N THR A 67 8.36 1.51 -18.86
CA THR A 67 9.04 2.77 -19.15
C THR A 67 9.49 3.38 -17.83
N THR A 68 10.80 3.58 -17.70
CA THR A 68 11.42 4.14 -16.50
C THR A 68 11.84 5.59 -16.77
N VAL A 69 11.40 6.49 -15.89
CA VAL A 69 11.87 7.89 -15.87
C VAL A 69 12.68 8.08 -14.59
N VAL A 70 13.92 8.55 -14.73
CA VAL A 70 14.82 8.82 -13.61
C VAL A 70 14.87 10.33 -13.37
N LEU A 71 14.51 10.77 -12.17
CA LEU A 71 14.60 12.17 -11.78
C LEU A 71 16.06 12.55 -11.50
N PRO A 72 16.50 13.77 -11.86
CA PRO A 72 17.79 14.29 -11.42
C PRO A 72 17.90 14.31 -9.89
N PRO A 73 19.11 14.18 -9.32
CA PRO A 73 19.31 14.10 -7.86
C PRO A 73 18.62 15.22 -7.08
N ASP A 74 18.78 16.48 -7.51
CA ASP A 74 18.19 17.64 -6.83
C ASP A 74 16.66 17.57 -6.79
N LEU A 75 16.03 17.07 -7.86
CA LEU A 75 14.57 16.91 -7.93
C LEU A 75 14.10 15.72 -7.11
N SER A 76 14.83 14.60 -7.15
CA SER A 76 14.56 13.44 -6.29
C SER A 76 14.61 13.83 -4.81
N ASP A 77 15.62 14.60 -4.41
CA ASP A 77 15.78 15.10 -3.05
C ASP A 77 14.66 16.06 -2.63
N LEU A 78 14.26 16.96 -3.54
CA LEU A 78 13.15 17.87 -3.32
C LEU A 78 11.85 17.08 -3.06
N VAL A 79 11.53 16.12 -3.91
CA VAL A 79 10.28 15.33 -3.84
C VAL A 79 10.27 14.38 -2.65
N THR A 80 11.40 13.76 -2.31
CA THR A 80 11.45 12.72 -1.26
C THR A 80 11.66 13.29 0.14
N ARG A 81 12.37 14.41 0.29
CA ARG A 81 12.77 14.93 1.61
C ARG A 81 12.15 16.27 1.99
N THR A 82 11.93 17.16 1.03
CA THR A 82 11.55 18.55 1.33
C THR A 82 10.06 18.81 1.13
N ALA A 83 9.51 18.42 -0.02
CA ALA A 83 8.13 18.67 -0.38
C ALA A 83 7.10 18.03 0.59
N PRO A 84 7.26 16.79 1.07
CA PRO A 84 6.32 16.17 2.00
C PRO A 84 6.12 17.01 3.26
N GLY A 85 7.22 17.41 3.91
CA GLY A 85 7.19 18.24 5.11
C GLY A 85 6.66 19.65 4.87
N ALA A 86 7.00 20.27 3.73
CA ALA A 86 6.52 21.62 3.39
C ALA A 86 5.02 21.66 3.05
N LEU A 87 4.47 20.58 2.50
CA LEU A 87 3.09 20.48 2.04
C LEU A 87 2.15 19.84 3.06
N GLY A 88 2.70 19.19 4.10
CA GLY A 88 1.94 18.49 5.13
C GLY A 88 1.32 17.17 4.63
N VAL A 89 1.98 16.50 3.69
CA VAL A 89 1.55 15.22 3.12
C VAL A 89 2.73 14.24 3.10
N GLY A 90 2.49 12.93 3.03
CA GLY A 90 3.57 11.96 2.84
C GLY A 90 4.02 11.85 1.37
N LEU A 91 5.07 11.06 1.14
CA LEU A 91 5.63 10.83 -0.20
C LEU A 91 4.64 10.07 -1.10
N THR A 92 4.00 9.03 -0.58
CA THR A 92 3.05 8.22 -1.35
C THR A 92 1.89 9.07 -1.86
N GLU A 93 1.37 9.94 -1.00
CA GLU A 93 0.27 10.87 -1.25
C GLU A 93 0.67 11.89 -2.31
N LEU A 94 1.89 12.42 -2.23
CA LEU A 94 2.44 13.33 -3.23
C LEU A 94 2.54 12.67 -4.61
N LEU A 95 3.05 11.43 -4.66
CA LEU A 95 3.14 10.65 -5.91
C LEU A 95 1.76 10.28 -6.46
N CYS A 96 0.81 9.93 -5.58
CA CYS A 96 -0.58 9.67 -5.97
C CYS A 96 -1.26 10.94 -6.50
N GLY A 97 -0.99 12.10 -5.91
CA GLY A 97 -1.51 13.38 -6.40
C GLY A 97 -0.97 13.73 -7.79
N ALA A 98 0.32 13.48 -8.03
CA ALA A 98 0.93 13.64 -9.36
C ALA A 98 0.35 12.64 -10.38
N LEU A 99 0.24 11.37 -10.01
CA LEU A 99 -0.41 10.33 -10.83
C LEU A 99 -1.84 10.74 -11.17
N ARG A 100 -2.61 11.18 -10.18
CA ARG A 100 -4.01 11.54 -10.40
C ARG A 100 -4.15 12.69 -11.37
N THR A 101 -3.32 13.72 -11.19
CA THR A 101 -3.25 14.88 -12.07
C THR A 101 -2.91 14.48 -13.50
N ALA A 102 -1.90 13.62 -13.69
CA ALA A 102 -1.54 13.11 -15.01
C ALA A 102 -2.70 12.34 -15.67
N LEU A 103 -3.37 11.46 -14.91
CA LEU A 103 -4.54 10.73 -15.39
C LEU A 103 -5.71 11.65 -15.75
N THR A 104 -5.96 12.71 -14.97
CA THR A 104 -7.01 13.69 -15.28
C THR A 104 -6.74 14.38 -16.62
N HIS A 105 -5.48 14.68 -16.94
CA HIS A 105 -5.12 15.36 -18.19
C HIS A 105 -5.28 14.47 -19.44
N ILE A 106 -5.14 13.15 -19.30
CA ILE A 106 -5.25 12.23 -20.45
C ILE A 106 -6.65 11.63 -20.64
N GLN A 107 -7.51 11.69 -19.62
CA GLN A 107 -8.89 11.22 -19.71
C GLN A 107 -9.73 12.16 -20.59
N PRO A 108 -10.43 11.66 -21.61
CA PRO A 108 -11.35 12.48 -22.42
C PRO A 108 -12.48 13.10 -21.57
N THR A 109 -12.99 12.32 -20.62
CA THR A 109 -13.99 12.74 -19.63
C THR A 109 -13.50 12.29 -18.25
N PRO A 110 -12.89 13.19 -17.45
CA PRO A 110 -12.38 12.82 -16.14
C PRO A 110 -13.49 12.33 -15.20
N SER A 111 -13.29 11.15 -14.62
CA SER A 111 -14.15 10.54 -13.60
C SER A 111 -13.33 10.12 -12.39
N ASP A 112 -13.99 9.69 -11.33
CA ASP A 112 -13.33 9.02 -10.21
C ASP A 112 -12.59 7.76 -10.69
N LEU A 113 -11.54 7.39 -9.96
CA LEU A 113 -10.77 6.18 -10.18
C LEU A 113 -10.51 5.50 -8.84
N ALA A 114 -10.47 4.16 -8.83
CA ALA A 114 -9.91 3.40 -7.73
C ALA A 114 -8.51 2.93 -8.13
N ILE A 115 -7.54 3.16 -7.26
CA ILE A 115 -6.18 2.60 -7.39
C ILE A 115 -5.89 1.71 -6.19
N ASP A 116 -5.10 0.67 -6.39
CA ASP A 116 -4.59 -0.15 -5.30
C ASP A 116 -3.32 0.46 -4.73
N LEU A 117 -3.29 0.68 -3.41
CA LEU A 117 -2.11 1.11 -2.68
C LEU A 117 -1.52 -0.05 -1.90
N GLU A 118 -0.21 -0.21 -1.99
CA GLU A 118 0.55 -1.19 -1.23
C GLU A 118 1.13 -0.58 0.05
N ARG A 119 1.12 -1.34 1.13
CA ARG A 119 1.83 -1.06 2.39
C ARG A 119 2.61 -2.29 2.84
N HIS A 120 3.48 -2.12 3.83
CA HIS A 120 4.35 -3.20 4.31
C HIS A 120 3.57 -4.34 4.96
N GLY A 121 2.42 -4.01 5.58
CA GLY A 121 1.46 -4.91 6.20
C GLY A 121 1.96 -5.63 7.46
N ARG A 122 3.00 -5.08 8.10
CA ARG A 122 3.55 -5.61 9.37
C ARG A 122 2.77 -5.11 10.59
N VAL A 123 1.44 -5.21 10.51
CA VAL A 123 0.53 -4.93 11.63
C VAL A 123 0.46 -6.18 12.51
N PRO A 124 0.78 -6.10 13.81
CA PRO A 124 0.66 -7.23 14.73
C PRO A 124 -0.74 -7.87 14.66
N ALA A 125 -0.80 -9.16 14.30
CA ALA A 125 -2.07 -9.89 14.29
C ALA A 125 -2.57 -10.19 15.71
N GLU A 126 -1.66 -10.22 16.68
CA GLU A 126 -1.90 -10.33 18.12
C GLU A 126 -0.97 -9.38 18.86
N GLU A 127 -1.32 -8.99 20.09
CA GLU A 127 -0.59 -7.98 20.88
C GLU A 127 0.89 -8.33 21.08
N HIS A 128 1.20 -9.63 21.20
CA HIS A 128 2.55 -10.13 21.47
C HIS A 128 3.37 -10.42 20.21
N HIS A 129 2.80 -10.22 19.01
CA HIS A 129 3.48 -10.53 17.76
C HIS A 129 4.50 -9.44 17.38
N ASP A 130 5.72 -9.88 17.11
CA ASP A 130 6.81 -9.05 16.59
C ASP A 130 7.22 -9.54 15.20
N TYR A 131 7.09 -8.67 14.20
CA TYR A 131 7.49 -8.96 12.83
C TYR A 131 8.70 -8.15 12.39
N THR A 132 9.40 -7.45 13.26
CA THR A 132 10.50 -6.55 12.88
C THR A 132 11.61 -7.25 12.10
N ARG A 133 11.88 -8.54 12.42
CA ARG A 133 12.90 -9.37 11.75
C ARG A 133 12.34 -10.61 11.06
N THR A 134 11.03 -10.73 10.92
CA THR A 134 10.43 -11.90 10.24
C THR A 134 10.55 -11.74 8.73
N VAL A 135 11.11 -12.75 8.05
CA VAL A 135 11.10 -12.83 6.58
C VAL A 135 9.78 -13.45 6.14
N GLY A 136 9.09 -12.78 5.22
CA GLY A 136 7.79 -13.21 4.68
C GLY A 136 7.19 -12.19 3.74
N TRP A 137 6.05 -12.54 3.12
CA TRP A 137 5.29 -11.62 2.26
C TRP A 137 4.17 -10.99 3.07
N PHE A 138 4.45 -9.86 3.71
CA PHE A 138 3.49 -9.14 4.56
C PHE A 138 2.69 -8.06 3.81
N THR A 139 3.06 -7.72 2.57
CA THR A 139 2.47 -6.62 1.80
C THR A 139 0.95 -6.64 1.86
N SER A 140 0.36 -5.55 2.32
CA SER A 140 -1.08 -5.37 2.37
C SER A 140 -1.51 -4.37 1.29
N ILE A 141 -2.58 -4.69 0.58
CA ILE A 141 -3.09 -3.90 -0.54
C ILE A 141 -4.51 -3.47 -0.22
N ALA A 142 -4.82 -2.20 -0.39
CA ALA A 142 -6.20 -1.71 -0.30
C ALA A 142 -6.48 -0.63 -1.35
N PRO A 143 -7.72 -0.58 -1.86
CA PRO A 143 -8.11 0.40 -2.85
C PRO A 143 -8.28 1.77 -2.21
N VAL A 144 -7.96 2.82 -2.95
CA VAL A 144 -8.28 4.21 -2.61
C VAL A 144 -8.96 4.87 -3.79
N ARG A 145 -10.05 5.60 -3.49
CA ARG A 145 -10.82 6.33 -4.48
C ARG A 145 -10.32 7.76 -4.61
N LEU A 146 -9.95 8.12 -5.82
CA LEU A 146 -9.42 9.41 -6.24
C LEU A 146 -10.43 10.14 -7.12
N THR A 147 -10.73 11.40 -6.81
CA THR A 147 -11.58 12.24 -7.69
C THR A 147 -10.73 12.99 -8.72
N PRO A 148 -11.30 13.50 -9.82
CA PRO A 148 -10.57 14.33 -10.77
C PRO A 148 -9.93 15.57 -10.15
N HIS A 149 -8.63 15.75 -10.39
CA HIS A 149 -7.86 16.90 -9.91
C HIS A 149 -6.86 17.36 -10.97
N THR A 150 -6.73 18.68 -11.12
CA THR A 150 -5.70 19.31 -11.98
C THR A 150 -4.54 19.91 -11.19
N ASP A 151 -4.71 20.06 -9.87
CA ASP A 151 -3.66 20.47 -8.93
C ASP A 151 -3.14 19.23 -8.18
N PRO A 152 -1.85 18.86 -8.33
CA PRO A 152 -1.28 17.69 -7.68
C PRO A 152 -1.23 17.80 -6.15
N VAL A 153 -1.13 19.01 -5.58
CA VAL A 153 -1.10 19.18 -4.12
C VAL A 153 -2.49 19.01 -3.54
N ALA A 154 -3.52 19.54 -4.20
CA ALA A 154 -4.90 19.30 -3.80
C ALA A 154 -5.26 17.81 -3.86
N ALA A 155 -4.85 17.12 -4.94
CA ALA A 155 -5.03 15.67 -5.07
C ALA A 155 -4.30 14.88 -3.98
N ALA A 156 -3.06 15.26 -3.64
CA ALA A 156 -2.30 14.63 -2.57
C ALA A 156 -2.97 14.77 -1.20
N ARG A 157 -3.57 15.94 -0.92
CA ARG A 157 -4.32 16.16 0.32
C ARG A 157 -5.60 15.34 0.40
N GLU A 158 -6.33 15.21 -0.72
CA GLU A 158 -7.48 14.30 -0.79
C GLU A 158 -7.08 12.86 -0.41
N ILE A 159 -5.93 12.39 -0.93
CA ILE A 159 -5.39 11.08 -0.58
C ILE A 159 -4.99 10.99 0.88
N ALA A 160 -4.31 12.02 1.41
CA ALA A 160 -3.93 12.05 2.83
C ALA A 160 -5.14 11.89 3.75
N ASP A 161 -6.29 12.49 3.39
CA ASP A 161 -7.53 12.42 4.17
C ASP A 161 -8.29 11.10 4.02
N ARG A 162 -8.09 10.35 2.93
CA ARG A 162 -8.91 9.19 2.56
C ARG A 162 -8.19 7.85 2.57
N GLN A 163 -6.88 7.85 2.44
CA GLN A 163 -6.13 6.60 2.39
C GLN A 163 -6.32 5.82 3.70
N PRO A 164 -6.46 4.49 3.62
CA PRO A 164 -6.39 3.66 4.80
C PRO A 164 -4.97 3.65 5.36
N ASP A 165 -4.87 3.52 6.68
CA ASP A 165 -3.62 3.27 7.37
C ASP A 165 -3.20 1.80 7.23
N GLU A 166 -2.10 1.41 7.88
CA GLU A 166 -1.58 0.04 7.82
C GLU A 166 -2.63 -1.00 8.26
N GLU A 167 -3.42 -0.69 9.30
CA GLU A 167 -4.49 -1.55 9.80
C GLU A 167 -5.65 -1.65 8.81
N GLY A 168 -6.05 -0.53 8.20
CA GLY A 168 -7.10 -0.49 7.17
C GLY A 168 -6.74 -1.32 5.94
N HIS A 169 -5.47 -1.33 5.52
CA HIS A 169 -5.01 -2.19 4.43
C HIS A 169 -5.15 -3.68 4.76
N VAL A 170 -4.76 -4.08 5.98
CA VAL A 170 -4.91 -5.47 6.44
C VAL A 170 -6.39 -5.83 6.59
N ALA A 171 -7.21 -4.91 7.13
CA ALA A 171 -8.65 -5.11 7.27
C ALA A 171 -9.35 -5.35 5.92
N TYR A 172 -9.01 -4.58 4.89
CA TYR A 172 -9.52 -4.81 3.52
C TYR A 172 -9.16 -6.22 3.03
N GLY A 173 -7.88 -6.61 3.15
CA GLY A 173 -7.43 -7.94 2.73
C GLY A 173 -8.16 -9.08 3.46
N ARG A 174 -8.41 -8.92 4.76
CA ARG A 174 -9.19 -9.88 5.55
C ARG A 174 -10.61 -10.04 5.02
N LEU A 175 -11.32 -8.93 4.79
CA LEU A 175 -12.67 -8.95 4.22
C LEU A 175 -12.67 -9.59 2.83
N ARG A 176 -11.75 -9.17 1.97
CA ARG A 176 -11.74 -9.57 0.56
C ARG A 176 -11.33 -11.01 0.32
N TYR A 177 -10.46 -11.58 1.17
CA TYR A 177 -9.83 -12.88 0.88
C TYR A 177 -9.99 -13.93 1.99
N LEU A 178 -10.20 -13.54 3.24
CA LEU A 178 -10.18 -14.48 4.37
C LEU A 178 -11.54 -14.62 5.07
N ASN A 179 -12.44 -13.65 4.90
CA ASN A 179 -13.76 -13.69 5.49
C ASN A 179 -14.76 -14.42 4.55
N PRO A 180 -15.31 -15.58 4.94
CA PRO A 180 -16.17 -16.39 4.07
C PRO A 180 -17.52 -15.74 3.75
N GLN A 181 -17.95 -14.71 4.49
CA GLN A 181 -19.21 -14.01 4.26
C GLN A 181 -19.08 -12.86 3.26
N THR A 182 -17.87 -12.36 3.04
CA THR A 182 -17.60 -11.16 2.23
C THR A 182 -16.64 -11.40 1.08
N ALA A 183 -15.90 -12.51 1.10
CA ALA A 183 -15.11 -12.96 -0.04
C ALA A 183 -16.02 -13.16 -1.26
N PRO A 184 -15.68 -12.58 -2.42
CA PRO A 184 -16.47 -12.79 -3.63
C PRO A 184 -16.40 -14.25 -4.06
N SER A 185 -17.57 -14.76 -4.46
CA SER A 185 -17.80 -16.09 -5.00
C SER A 185 -17.03 -16.37 -6.29
#